data_AF-A0A9E2V314-F1
#
_entry.id   AF-A0A9E2V314-F1
#
_cell.length_a   1.000
_cell.length_b   1.000
_cell.length_c   1.000
_cell.angle_alpha   90.00
_cell.angle_beta   90.00
_cell.angle_gamma   90.00
#
_symmetry.space_group_name_H-M   'P 1'
#
loop_
_entity.id
_entity.type
_entity.pdbx_description
1 polymer ?
#
loop_
_entity_poly.entity_id
_entity_poly.type
_entity_poly.pdbx_seq_one_letter_code
_entity_poly.pdbx_strand_id
1 'polypeptide(L)' 'MKQNITLSINKDLIRKAKILAAQKQTSISGMLSQELQKIIDDSEEYELFKRKALININQGFHLGGKIAVSREELHER' A
#
# COMPACT_ATOMS: atom_id res chain seq x y z
N MET A 1 13.32 12.26 -11.26
CA MET A 1 12.99 13.28 -12.28
C MET A 1 11.52 13.63 -12.15
N LYS A 2 11.09 14.88 -12.37
CA LYS A 2 9.68 15.29 -12.29
C LYS A 2 9.14 15.53 -13.70
N GLN A 3 7.97 14.99 -14.01
CA GLN A 3 7.26 15.18 -15.29
C GLN A 3 6.03 16.07 -15.06
N ASN A 4 5.82 17.06 -15.91
CA ASN A 4 4.65 17.94 -15.84
C ASN A 4 3.46 17.31 -16.57
N ILE A 5 2.27 17.45 -15.98
CA ILE A 5 1.00 16.99 -16.55
C ILE A 5 0.05 18.20 -16.62
N THR A 6 -0.56 18.40 -17.79
CA THR A 6 -1.60 19.42 -17.99
C THR A 6 -2.97 18.76 -17.88
N LEU A 7 -3.86 19.33 -17.06
CA LEU A 7 -5.20 18.81 -16.80
C LEU A 7 -6.26 19.87 -17.12
N SER A 8 -7.29 19.47 -17.85
CA SER A 8 -8.50 20.29 -18.03
C SER A 8 -9.47 20.01 -16.88
N ILE A 9 -9.75 21.02 -16.06
CA ILE A 9 -10.58 20.89 -14.85
C ILE A 9 -11.64 21.99 -14.82
N ASN A 10 -12.84 21.66 -14.35
CA ASN A 10 -13.92 22.63 -14.16
C ASN A 10 -13.52 23.77 -13.22
N LYS A 11 -13.92 25.00 -13.58
CA LYS A 11 -13.59 26.23 -12.82
C LYS A 11 -14.03 26.18 -11.36
N ASP A 12 -15.19 25.60 -11.09
CA ASP A 12 -15.68 25.45 -9.71
C ASP A 12 -14.86 24.45 -8.89
N LEU A 13 -14.40 23.38 -9.54
CA LEU A 13 -13.60 22.36 -8.87
C LEU A 13 -12.22 22.90 -8.51
N ILE A 14 -11.55 23.62 -9.42
CA ILE A 14 -10.24 24.23 -9.12
C ILE A 14 -10.33 25.29 -8.01
N ARG A 15 -11.46 26.03 -7.92
CA ARG A 15 -11.70 26.97 -6.83
C ARG A 15 -11.79 26.27 -5.48
N LYS A 16 -12.58 25.19 -5.38
CA LYS A 16 -12.70 24.38 -4.16
C LYS A 16 -11.36 23.73 -3.79
N ALA A 17 -10.64 23.21 -4.78
CA ALA A 17 -9.32 22.60 -4.59
C ALA A 17 -8.30 23.59 -4.02
N LYS A 18 -8.30 24.85 -4.49
CA LYS A 18 -7.43 25.91 -3.92
C LYS A 18 -7.68 26.15 -2.44
N ILE A 19 -8.95 26.25 -2.04
CA ILE A 19 -9.34 26.47 -0.64
C ILE A 19 -8.87 25.28 0.20
N LEU A 20 -9.14 24.05 -0.25
CA LEU A 20 -8.75 22.84 0.46
C LEU A 20 -7.23 22.70 0.58
N ALA A 21 -6.50 23.03 -0.48
CA ALA A 21 -5.03 22.99 -0.50
C ALA A 21 -4.45 23.98 0.52
N ALA A 22 -4.98 25.21 0.58
CA ALA A 22 -4.59 26.20 1.57
C ALA A 22 -4.90 25.73 3.01
N GLN A 23 -6.09 25.17 3.25
CA GLN A 23 -6.45 24.59 4.55
C GLN A 23 -5.50 23.48 5.00
N LYS A 24 -5.05 22.64 4.06
CA LYS A 24 -4.11 21.53 4.29
C LYS A 24 -2.64 21.95 4.20
N GLN A 25 -2.34 23.25 4.09
CA GLN A 25 -0.98 23.79 3.93
C GLN A 25 -0.18 23.12 2.80
N THR A 26 -0.84 22.79 1.70
CA THR A 26 -0.27 22.13 0.53
C THR A 26 -0.63 22.88 -0.76
N SER A 27 -0.05 22.47 -1.88
CA SER A 27 -0.44 22.95 -3.21
C SER A 27 -1.43 21.99 -3.88
N ILE A 28 -2.13 22.46 -4.92
CA ILE A 28 -3.01 21.60 -5.72
C ILE A 28 -2.21 20.47 -6.37
N SER A 29 -1.03 20.78 -6.91
CA SER A 29 -0.14 19.77 -7.50
C SER A 29 0.33 18.76 -6.46
N GLY A 30 0.68 19.20 -5.25
CA GLY A 30 1.05 18.31 -4.15
C GLY A 30 -0.09 17.37 -3.75
N MET A 31 -1.30 17.90 -3.63
CA MET A 31 -2.49 17.10 -3.33
C MET A 31 -2.79 16.06 -4.42
N LEU A 32 -2.70 16.46 -5.70
CA LEU A 32 -2.91 15.55 -6.82
C LEU A 32 -1.82 14.47 -6.89
N SER A 33 -0.56 14.82 -6.62
CA SER A 33 0.53 13.85 -6.56
C SER A 33 0.33 12.84 -5.42
N GLN A 34 -0.13 13.30 -4.25
CA GLN A 34 -0.42 12.42 -3.11
C GLN A 34 -1.56 11.44 -3.43
N GLU A 35 -2.65 11.91 -4.04
CA GLU A 35 -3.73 11.00 -4.38
C GLU A 35 -3.40 10.05 -5.53
N LEU A 36 -2.59 10.49 -6.50
CA LEU A 36 -2.09 9.58 -7.52
C LEU A 36 -1.23 8.48 -6.90
N GLN A 37 -0.35 8.84 -5.95
CA GLN A 37 0.46 7.86 -5.22
C GLN A 37 -0.43 6.89 -4.46
N LYS A 38 -1.45 7.38 -3.77
CA LYS A 38 -2.39 6.53 -3.04
C LYS A 38 -3.11 5.54 -3.96
N ILE A 39 -3.60 5.99 -5.11
CA ILE A 39 -4.26 5.10 -6.09
C ILE A 39 -3.31 4.01 -6.58
N ILE A 40 -2.04 4.36 -6.84
CA ILE A 40 -1.01 3.39 -7.23
C ILE A 40 -0.75 2.40 -6.09
N ASP A 41 -0.54 2.90 -4.88
CA ASP A 41 -0.28 2.08 -3.70
C ASP A 41 -1.44 1.12 -3.46
N ASP A 42 -2.68 1.62 -3.44
CA ASP A 42 -3.90 0.82 -3.29
C ASP A 42 -4.00 -0.27 -4.38
N SER A 43 -3.52 0.01 -5.61
CA SER A 43 -3.51 -0.96 -6.71
C SER A 43 -2.40 -2.01 -6.61
N GLU A 44 -1.26 -1.67 -6.01
CA GLU A 44 -0.09 -2.53 -5.88
C GLU A 44 -0.02 -3.29 -4.55
N GLU A 45 -0.81 -2.86 -3.56
CA GLU A 45 -0.82 -3.37 -2.20
C GLU A 45 -1.06 -4.88 -2.15
N TYR A 46 -2.07 -5.37 -2.88
CA TYR A 46 -2.40 -6.79 -2.93
C TYR A 46 -1.25 -7.64 -3.47
N GLU A 47 -0.67 -7.28 -4.62
CA GLU A 47 0.41 -8.07 -5.23
C GLU A 47 1.72 -7.98 -4.43
N LEU A 48 1.95 -6.87 -3.73
CA LEU A 48 3.05 -6.76 -2.77
C LEU A 48 2.86 -7.72 -1.58
N PHE A 49 1.70 -7.72 -0.94
CA PHE A 49 1.42 -8.59 0.19
C PHE A 49 1.41 -10.07 -0.19
N LYS A 50 0.85 -10.40 -1.36
CA LYS A 50 0.87 -11.76 -1.91
C LYS A 50 2.29 -12.26 -2.11
N ARG A 51 3.19 -11.47 -2.71
CA ARG A 51 4.61 -11.86 -2.86
C ARG A 51 5.30 -12.06 -1.51
N LYS A 52 5.08 -11.16 -0.54
CA LYS A 52 5.61 -11.31 0.82
C LYS A 52 5.10 -12.57 1.52
N ALA A 53 3.80 -12.85 1.42
CA ALA A 53 3.20 -14.05 2.01
C ALA A 53 3.78 -15.34 1.39
N LEU A 54 3.95 -15.40 0.07
CA LEU A 54 4.54 -16.54 -0.61
C LEU A 54 6.00 -16.79 -0.18
N ILE A 55 6.80 -15.73 -0.02
CA ILE A 55 8.17 -15.84 0.50
C ILE A 55 8.15 -16.43 1.92
N ASN A 56 7.29 -15.92 2.79
CA ASN A 56 7.17 -16.40 4.17
C ASN A 56 6.74 -17.88 4.24
N ILE A 57 5.80 -18.30 3.39
CA ILE A 57 5.37 -19.70 3.31
C ILE A 57 6.52 -20.60 2.84
N ASN A 58 7.25 -20.19 1.80
CA ASN A 58 8.32 -20.99 1.22
C ASN A 58 9.58 -21.07 2.10
N GLN A 59 9.93 -19.99 2.80
CA GLN A 59 11.06 -20.00 3.75
C GLN A 59 10.69 -20.75 5.03
N GLY A 60 9.43 -20.66 5.45
CA GLY A 60 9.00 -21.09 6.77
C GLY A 60 9.62 -20.25 7.89
N PHE A 61 9.15 -20.48 9.12
CA PHE A 61 9.70 -19.82 10.30
C PHE A 61 10.27 -20.87 11.24
N HIS A 62 11.46 -20.62 11.79
CA HIS A 62 12.07 -21.53 12.78
C HIS A 62 11.26 -21.58 14.08
N LEU A 63 10.45 -20.54 14.38
CA LEU A 63 9.57 -20.33 15.55
C LEU A 63 10.13 -20.64 16.96
N GLY A 64 11.37 -21.12 17.06
CA GLY A 64 11.96 -21.62 18.30
C GLY A 64 11.40 -22.98 18.73
N GLY A 65 12.06 -23.61 19.70
CA GLY A 65 11.66 -24.89 20.27
C GLY A 65 12.43 -26.08 19.70
N LYS A 66 12.25 -27.25 20.34
CA LYS A 66 12.72 -28.55 19.85
C LYS A 66 11.50 -29.40 19.54
N ILE A 67 11.48 -30.02 18.35
CA ILE A 67 10.44 -30.99 18.00
C ILE A 67 10.65 -32.19 18.92
N ALA A 68 9.72 -32.38 19.87
CA ALA A 68 9.81 -33.43 20.89
C ALA A 68 8.99 -34.68 20.54
N VAL A 69 8.01 -34.56 19.65
CA VAL A 69 7.08 -35.62 19.23
C VAL A 69 6.76 -35.46 17.75
N SER A 70 6.50 -36.57 17.05
CA SER A 70 6.09 -36.57 15.65
C SER A 70 4.63 -36.13 15.49
N ARG A 71 4.23 -35.78 14.27
CA ARG A 71 2.85 -35.43 13.95
C ARG A 71 1.93 -36.63 14.15
N GLU A 72 2.41 -37.80 13.79
CA GLU A 72 1.70 -39.07 13.87
C GLU A 72 1.42 -39.42 15.34
N GLU A 73 2.40 -39.21 16.23
CA GLU A 73 2.24 -39.39 17.69
C GLU A 73 1.22 -38.43 18.32
N LEU A 74 1.02 -37.24 17.74
CA LEU A 74 0.02 -36.27 18.19
C LEU A 74 -1.39 -36.58 17.68
N HIS A 75 -1.52 -37.21 16.51
CA HIS A 75 -2.81 -37.48 15.87
C HIS A 75 -3.56 -38.66 16.51
N GLU A 76 -2.85 -39.59 17.14
CA GLU A 76 -3.39 -40.78 17.77
C GLU A 76 -3.90 -40.55 19.22
N ARG A 77 -4.16 -39.30 19.63
CA ARG A 77 -4.67 -38.93 20.96
C ARG A 77 -6.14 -38.52 20.95
#